data_AF-A0A962JVD6-F1
#
_entry.id   AF-A0A962JVD6-F1
#
_cell.length_a   1.000
_cell.length_b   1.000
_cell.length_c   1.000
_cell.angle_alpha   90.00
_cell.angle_beta   90.00
_cell.angle_gamma   90.00
#
_symmetry.space_group_name_H-M   'P 1'
#
loop_
_entity.id
_entity.type
_entity.pdbx_description
1 polymer ?
#
loop_
_entity_poly.entity_id
_entity_poly.type
_entity_poly.pdbx_seq_one_letter_code
_entity_poly.pdbx_strand_id
1 'polypeptide(L)'
;MTREQRTSPRIQVPLKVSLKFSEDGHLYAITRDISDGGIFLLLDQETVPKVGDTVRVQVQNVGGDEVAPWVSMRVVREEASGLGLMMLDQ
;
A
#
# COMPACT_ATOMS: atom_id res chain seq x y z
N MET A 1 -15.34 8.66 23.38
CA MET A 1 -15.94 8.05 22.17
C MET A 1 -15.07 8.40 20.99
N THR A 2 -14.23 7.48 20.53
CA THR A 2 -13.41 7.66 19.33
C THR A 2 -14.35 7.61 18.12
N ARG A 3 -14.59 8.75 17.47
CA ARG A 3 -15.37 8.82 16.24
C ARG A 3 -14.66 7.97 15.18
N GLU A 4 -15.37 6.99 14.64
CA GLU A 4 -14.95 6.28 13.43
C GLU A 4 -14.94 7.30 12.28
N GLN A 5 -13.75 7.76 11.92
CA GLN A 5 -13.53 8.73 10.82
C GLN A 5 -13.42 8.04 9.45
N ARG A 6 -13.78 6.75 9.36
CA ARG A 6 -13.58 5.95 8.15
C ARG A 6 -14.84 5.98 7.29
N THR A 7 -14.67 6.34 6.03
CA THR A 7 -15.75 6.47 5.04
C THR A 7 -16.02 5.19 4.24
N SER A 8 -15.09 4.22 4.24
CA SER A 8 -15.20 2.96 3.50
C SER A 8 -14.76 1.74 4.34
N PRO A 9 -15.40 0.57 4.18
CA PRO A 9 -14.98 -0.67 4.85
C PRO A 9 -13.60 -1.14 4.35
N ARG A 10 -12.81 -1.75 5.24
CA ARG A 10 -11.53 -2.40 4.90
C ARG A 10 -11.76 -3.90 4.77
N ILE A 11 -11.35 -4.46 3.65
CA ILE A 11 -11.41 -5.90 3.38
C ILE A 11 -10.01 -6.47 3.65
N GLN A 12 -9.92 -7.48 4.50
CA GLN A 12 -8.68 -8.23 4.73
C GLN A 12 -8.42 -9.13 3.54
N VAL A 13 -7.50 -8.72 2.67
CA VAL A 13 -7.13 -9.48 1.47
C VAL A 13 -5.61 -9.48 1.37
N PRO A 14 -4.94 -10.63 1.59
CA PRO A 14 -3.52 -10.76 1.39
C PRO A 14 -3.20 -10.87 -0.10
N LEU A 15 -2.68 -9.78 -0.68
CA LEU A 15 -2.20 -9.71 -2.06
C LEU A 15 -0.72 -9.36 -2.06
N LYS A 16 0.04 -10.02 -2.94
CA LYS A 16 1.42 -9.62 -3.20
C LYS A 16 1.43 -8.36 -4.03
N VAL A 17 2.20 -7.37 -3.61
CA VAL A 17 2.38 -6.12 -4.34
C VAL A 17 3.86 -5.83 -4.55
N SER A 18 4.18 -5.11 -5.63
CA SER A 18 5.45 -4.43 -5.78
C SER A 18 5.28 -2.97 -5.32
N LEU A 19 6.23 -2.48 -4.53
CA LEU A 19 6.29 -1.12 -4.01
C LEU A 19 7.55 -0.46 -4.55
N LYS A 20 7.39 0.66 -5.27
CA LYS A 20 8.49 1.49 -5.76
C LYS A 20 8.47 2.86 -5.06
N PHE A 21 9.57 3.22 -4.39
CA PHE A 21 9.67 4.45 -3.59
C PHE A 21 10.85 5.35 -3.97
N SER A 22 11.76 4.90 -4.84
CA SER A 22 12.73 5.75 -5.53
C SER A 22 13.05 5.14 -6.91
N GLU A 23 14.00 5.71 -7.66
CA GLU A 23 14.39 5.17 -8.97
C GLU A 23 14.90 3.72 -8.85
N ASP A 24 15.76 3.48 -7.85
CA ASP A 24 16.38 2.18 -7.54
C ASP A 24 15.67 1.43 -6.40
N GLY A 25 14.90 2.13 -5.56
CA GLY A 25 14.21 1.59 -4.40
C GLY A 25 12.93 0.86 -4.79
N HIS A 26 12.97 -0.46 -4.76
CA HIS A 26 11.83 -1.34 -4.97
C HIS A 26 11.83 -2.50 -3.96
N LEU A 27 10.64 -2.92 -3.53
CA LEU A 27 10.46 -4.13 -2.72
C LEU A 27 9.14 -4.83 -3.03
N TYR A 28 9.02 -6.08 -2.57
CA TYR A 28 7.74 -6.78 -2.54
C TYR A 28 7.15 -6.73 -1.13
N ALA A 29 5.83 -6.57 -1.05
CA ALA A 29 5.08 -6.53 0.20
C ALA A 29 3.77 -7.33 0.08
N ILE A 30 3.13 -7.59 1.22
CA ILE A 30 1.79 -8.19 1.27
C ILE A 30 0.80 -7.17 1.83
N THR A 31 -0.37 -7.01 1.22
CA THR A 31 -1.43 -6.20 1.82
C THR A 31 -2.01 -6.89 3.05
N ARG A 32 -2.16 -6.18 4.17
CA ARG A 32 -2.99 -6.63 5.30
C ARG A 32 -4.47 -6.43 5.00
N ASP A 33 -4.80 -5.23 4.51
CA ASP A 33 -6.16 -4.80 4.24
C ASP A 33 -6.20 -3.71 3.15
N ILE A 34 -7.33 -3.64 2.44
CA ILE A 34 -7.59 -2.73 1.32
C ILE A 34 -8.93 -2.03 1.54
N SER A 35 -9.04 -0.76 1.16
CA SER A 35 -10.26 0.04 1.10
C SER A 35 -10.22 0.99 -0.09
N ASP A 36 -11.36 1.63 -0.42
CA ASP A 36 -11.43 2.59 -1.54
C ASP A 36 -10.43 3.74 -1.43
N GLY A 37 -10.10 4.15 -0.20
CA GLY A 37 -9.18 5.26 0.06
C GLY A 37 -7.71 4.87 0.25
N GLY A 38 -7.40 3.58 0.34
CA GLY A 38 -6.02 3.18 0.63
C GLY A 38 -5.84 1.74 1.11
N ILE A 39 -4.58 1.39 1.32
CA ILE A 39 -4.14 0.03 1.68
C ILE A 39 -3.22 0.05 2.90
N PHE A 40 -3.07 -1.09 3.55
CA PHE A 40 -2.02 -1.31 4.53
C PHE A 40 -1.09 -2.42 4.04
N LEU A 41 0.22 -2.17 4.01
CA LEU A 41 1.24 -3.12 3.61
C LEU A 41 1.97 -3.67 4.83
N LEU A 42 2.15 -4.98 4.87
CA LEU A 42 3.06 -5.68 5.78
C LEU A 42 4.46 -5.68 5.17
N LEU A 43 5.45 -5.28 5.95
CA LEU A 43 6.85 -5.14 5.54
C LEU A 43 7.75 -5.81 6.58
N ASP A 44 8.79 -6.48 6.10
CA ASP A 44 9.82 -7.15 6.93
C ASP A 44 11.22 -6.62 6.57
N GLN A 45 11.31 -5.33 6.26
CA GLN A 45 12.53 -4.69 5.76
C GLN A 45 12.87 -3.48 6.62
N GLU A 46 14.15 -3.28 6.92
CA GLU A 46 14.64 -2.14 7.70
C GLU A 46 14.59 -0.81 6.92
N THR A 47 14.65 -0.89 5.58
CA THR A 47 14.56 0.30 4.71
C THR A 47 13.17 0.41 4.10
N VAL A 48 12.39 1.34 4.62
CA VAL A 48 11.02 1.63 4.17
C VAL A 48 10.84 3.12 3.88
N PRO A 49 9.93 3.50 2.95
CA PRO A 49 9.60 4.89 2.72
C PRO A 49 8.95 5.52 3.95
N LYS A 50 9.21 6.82 4.15
CA LYS A 50 8.78 7.57 5.33
C LYS A 50 7.39 8.15 5.14
N VAL A 51 6.73 8.48 6.24
CA VAL A 51 5.46 9.22 6.22
C VAL A 51 5.62 10.52 5.43
N GLY A 52 4.73 10.74 4.47
CA GLY A 52 4.77 11.86 3.54
C GLY A 52 5.32 11.53 2.15
N ASP A 53 6.08 10.44 2.01
CA ASP A 53 6.65 10.02 0.73
C ASP A 53 5.56 9.57 -0.24
N THR A 54 5.80 9.82 -1.52
CA THR A 54 4.97 9.29 -2.62
C THR A 54 5.62 8.02 -3.15
N VAL A 55 4.82 6.98 -3.22
CA VAL A 55 5.21 5.64 -3.67
C VAL A 55 4.30 5.19 -4.80
N ARG A 56 4.74 4.21 -5.58
CA ARG A 56 3.91 3.50 -6.55
C ARG A 56 3.73 2.06 -6.12
N VAL A 57 2.50 1.57 -6.22
CA VAL A 57 2.12 0.20 -5.85
C VAL A 57 1.54 -0.52 -7.06
N GLN A 58 1.89 -1.78 -7.26
CA GLN A 58 1.31 -2.62 -8.30
C GLN A 58 0.99 -4.01 -7.74
N VAL A 59 -0.26 -4.44 -7.89
CA VAL A 59 -0.67 -5.81 -7.53
C VAL A 59 0.03 -6.82 -8.45
N GLN A 60 0.60 -7.86 -7.86
CA GLN A 60 1.25 -8.94 -8.58
C GLN A 60 0.30 -10.12 -8.74
N ASN A 61 0.51 -10.93 -9.77
CA ASN A 61 -0.28 -12.13 -10.04
C ASN A 61 -1.79 -11.86 -10.16
N VAL A 62 -2.17 -10.75 -10.80
CA VAL A 62 -3.49 -10.63 -11.41
C VAL A 62 -3.56 -11.74 -12.48
N GLY A 63 -4.46 -12.71 -12.30
CA GLY A 63 -4.45 -13.94 -13.09
C GLY A 63 -4.50 -13.70 -14.62
N GLY A 64 -3.89 -14.60 -15.39
CA GLY A 64 -3.73 -14.46 -16.84
C GLY A 64 -2.40 -13.81 -17.24
N ASP A 65 -2.34 -13.28 -18.46
CA ASP A 65 -1.17 -12.53 -19.00
C ASP A 65 -1.25 -11.02 -18.73
N GLU A 66 -2.25 -10.55 -17.97
CA GLU A 66 -2.45 -9.13 -17.69
C GLU A 66 -1.58 -8.66 -16.53
N VAL A 67 -1.07 -7.42 -16.63
CA VAL A 67 -0.29 -6.76 -15.59
C VAL A 67 -1.12 -5.65 -14.97
N ALA A 68 -1.25 -5.62 -13.64
CA ALA A 68 -1.99 -4.57 -12.97
C ALA A 68 -1.34 -3.19 -13.21
N PRO A 69 -2.10 -2.09 -13.27
CA PRO A 69 -1.52 -0.77 -13.35
C PRO A 69 -0.76 -0.39 -12.08
N TRP A 70 0.24 0.48 -12.23
CA TRP A 70 0.86 1.15 -11.09
C TRP A 70 -0.07 2.24 -10.56
N VAL A 71 -0.26 2.27 -9.23
CA VAL A 71 -1.09 3.25 -8.53
C VAL A 71 -0.20 4.13 -7.65
N SER A 72 -0.34 5.45 -7.78
CA SER A 72 0.34 6.42 -6.92
C SER A 72 -0.32 6.50 -5.55
N MET A 73 0.49 6.40 -4.50
CA MET A 73 0.00 6.45 -3.12
C MET A 73 0.93 7.28 -2.25
N ARG A 74 0.39 7.86 -1.17
CA ARG A 74 1.17 8.57 -0.15
C ARG A 74 1.26 7.74 1.12
N VAL A 75 2.44 7.68 1.72
CA VAL A 75 2.61 7.10 3.05
C VAL A 75 1.96 8.04 4.07
N VAL A 76 0.94 7.56 4.78
CA VAL A 76 0.19 8.37 5.76
C VAL A 76 0.43 7.94 7.20
N ARG A 77 0.94 6.72 7.42
CA ARG A 77 1.38 6.24 8.73
C ARG A 77 2.36 5.08 8.63
N GLU A 78 3.15 4.91 9.67
CA GLU A 78 4.05 3.78 9.89
C GLU A 78 3.66 3.06 11.18
N GLU A 79 3.69 1.74 11.16
CA GLU A 79 3.50 0.86 12.31
C GLU A 79 4.64 -0.17 12.32
N ALA A 80 4.90 -0.81 13.46
CA ALA A 80 5.96 -1.82 13.57
C ALA A 80 5.83 -3.00 12.57
N SER A 81 4.63 -3.22 12.03
CA SER A 81 4.35 -4.26 11.04
C SER A 81 4.36 -3.78 9.58
N GLY A 82 4.45 -2.48 9.33
CA GLY A 82 4.50 -1.92 7.98
C GLY A 82 3.83 -0.55 7.82
N LEU A 83 3.25 -0.29 6.65
CA LEU A 83 2.87 1.06 6.21
C LEU A 83 1.39 1.18 5.85
N GLY A 84 0.77 2.29 6.30
CA GLY A 84 -0.51 2.74 5.80
C GLY A 84 -0.33 3.69 4.61
N LEU A 85 -0.94 3.36 3.48
CA LEU A 85 -0.88 4.14 2.25
C LEU A 85 -2.27 4.68 1.89
N MET A 86 -2.31 5.90 1.37
CA MET A 86 -3.52 6.55 0.84
C MET A 86 -3.38 6.77 -0.65
N MET A 87 -4.42 6.50 -1.43
CA MET A 87 -4.40 6.74 -2.88
C MET A 87 -4.27 8.25 -3.15
N LEU A 88 -3.34 8.62 -4.04
CA LEU A 88 -3.26 9.95 -4.62
C LEU A 88 -4.04 9.86 -5.93
N ASP A 89 -5.03 10.71 -6.13
CA ASP A 89 -5.99 10.75 -7.26
C ASP A 89 -7.29 9.93 -7.05
N GLN A 90 -8.36 10.67 -6.74
CA GLN A 90 -9.75 10.41 -7.15
C GLN A 90 -10.24 11.62 -7.94
#